data_AF-A0A645IYC5-F1
#
_entry.id   AF-A0A645IYC5-F1
#
_cell.length_a   1.000
_cell.length_b   1.000
_cell.length_c   1.000
_cell.angle_alpha   90.00
_cell.angle_beta   90.00
_cell.angle_gamma   90.00
#
_symmetry.space_group_name_H-M   'P 1'
#
loop_
_entity.id
_entity.type
_entity.pdbx_description
1 polymer ?
#
loop_
_entity_poly.entity_id
_entity_poly.type
_entity_poly.pdbx_seq_one_letter_code
_entity_poly.pdbx_strand_id
1 'polypeptide(L)'
;MKKKIIDTVGLFNEELRYAEDQEYWTRIAWNGFKFYYVDQKLVNIRVHKQSIQATAKNDLILKNYSIVIETFLNFKNLDNKNKGLIYEYYFLILYSYSKNPKDLIMCFFKVLKFNYKLINFKHIYLLIKFFPRNILKKNE
;
A
#
# COMPACT_ATOMS: atom_id res chain seq x y z
N MET A 1 8.22 -20.11 10.60
CA MET A 1 9.18 -19.11 10.08
C MET A 1 10.56 -19.40 10.66
N LYS A 2 11.66 -19.27 9.90
CA LYS A 2 13.02 -19.55 10.40
C LYS A 2 13.55 -18.36 11.21
N LYS A 3 14.24 -18.59 12.34
CA LYS A 3 14.81 -17.53 13.20
C LYS A 3 15.71 -16.54 12.44
N LYS A 4 16.54 -17.04 11.52
CA LYS A 4 17.42 -16.24 10.65
C LYS A 4 16.69 -15.10 9.92
N ILE A 5 15.40 -15.26 9.61
CA ILE A 5 14.61 -14.19 8.97
C ILE A 5 14.50 -13.01 9.92
N ILE A 6 14.11 -13.23 11.18
CA ILE A 6 14.01 -12.21 12.22
C ILE A 6 15.39 -11.58 12.48
N ASP A 7 16.44 -12.39 12.55
CA ASP A 7 17.81 -11.87 12.75
C ASP A 7 18.27 -10.96 11.60
N THR A 8 17.68 -11.11 10.39
CA THR A 8 18.02 -10.33 9.20
C THR A 8 17.14 -9.08 9.03
N VAL A 9 15.82 -9.24 9.20
CA VAL A 9 14.86 -8.15 8.94
C VAL A 9 14.38 -7.45 10.21
N GLY A 10 14.66 -7.98 11.40
CA GLY A 10 14.11 -7.48 12.66
C GLY A 10 12.66 -7.88 12.91
N LEU A 11 11.99 -7.13 13.79
CA LEU A 11 10.59 -7.32 14.19
C LEU A 11 9.65 -6.39 13.39
N PHE A 12 8.35 -6.41 13.72
CA PHE A 12 7.37 -5.48 13.17
C PHE A 12 7.69 -4.04 13.54
N ASN A 13 7.31 -3.10 12.67
CA ASN A 13 7.38 -1.68 12.97
C ASN A 13 6.21 -1.28 13.87
N GLU A 14 6.51 -0.97 15.14
CA GLU A 14 5.52 -0.60 16.16
C GLU A 14 4.85 0.76 15.93
N GLU A 15 5.38 1.58 15.03
CA GLU A 15 4.74 2.83 14.61
C GLU A 15 3.48 2.59 13.75
N LEU A 16 3.36 1.40 13.15
CA LEU A 16 2.25 1.02 12.30
C LEU A 16 1.12 0.39 13.12
N ARG A 17 -0.04 1.04 13.09
CA ARG A 17 -1.31 0.46 13.58
C ARG A 17 -2.14 -0.23 12.49
N TYR A 18 -1.63 -0.21 11.26
CA TYR A 18 -2.29 -0.72 10.07
C TYR A 18 -1.21 -1.04 9.03
N ALA A 19 -1.39 -2.12 8.27
CA ALA A 19 -0.47 -2.59 7.24
C ALA A 19 0.94 -2.95 7.76
N GLU A 20 1.07 -3.24 9.05
CA GLU A 20 2.30 -3.72 9.69
C GLU A 20 2.76 -5.06 9.10
N ASP A 21 1.81 -5.92 8.76
CA ASP A 21 2.06 -7.20 8.10
C ASP A 21 2.59 -7.00 6.68
N GLN A 22 1.97 -6.13 5.89
CA GLN A 22 2.38 -5.81 4.53
C GLN A 22 3.80 -5.23 4.50
N GLU A 23 4.12 -4.32 5.43
CA GLU A 23 5.47 -3.79 5.60
C GLU A 23 6.47 -4.92 5.88
N TYR A 24 6.17 -5.75 6.88
CA TYR A 24 7.05 -6.81 7.34
C TYR A 24 7.34 -7.85 6.25
N TRP A 25 6.29 -8.35 5.59
CA TRP A 25 6.43 -9.35 4.53
C TRP A 25 7.20 -8.79 3.32
N THR A 26 7.02 -7.52 3.00
CA THR A 26 7.75 -6.89 1.90
C THR A 26 9.24 -6.76 2.22
N ARG A 27 9.59 -6.38 3.46
CA ARG A 27 11.00 -6.38 3.91
C ARG A 27 11.62 -7.77 3.85
N ILE A 28 10.87 -8.82 4.23
CA ILE A 28 11.31 -10.21 4.06
C ILE A 28 11.58 -10.52 2.59
N ALA A 29 10.64 -10.20 1.69
CA ALA A 29 10.76 -10.49 0.26
C ALA A 29 11.99 -9.82 -0.35
N TRP A 30 12.21 -8.55 -0.04
CA TRP A 30 13.30 -7.79 -0.63
C TRP A 30 14.68 -8.11 -0.05
N ASN A 31 14.74 -8.68 1.15
CA ASN A 31 15.98 -9.28 1.68
C ASN A 31 16.28 -10.67 1.07
N GLY A 32 15.62 -11.04 -0.03
CA GLY A 32 15.93 -12.23 -0.82
C GLY A 32 15.35 -13.53 -0.26
N PHE A 33 14.48 -13.45 0.75
CA PHE A 33 13.79 -14.63 1.26
C PHE A 33 12.64 -15.02 0.33
N LYS A 34 12.61 -16.30 -0.06
CA LYS A 34 11.58 -16.84 -0.93
C LYS A 34 10.31 -17.18 -0.15
N PHE A 35 9.17 -16.85 -0.75
CA PHE A 35 7.86 -17.26 -0.27
C PHE A 35 7.42 -18.52 -1.00
N TYR A 36 6.80 -19.42 -0.25
CA TYR A 36 6.11 -20.59 -0.77
C TYR A 36 4.68 -20.53 -0.24
N TYR A 37 3.71 -20.93 -1.06
CA TYR A 37 2.31 -21.03 -0.67
C TYR A 37 1.86 -22.48 -0.76
N VAL A 38 0.92 -22.86 0.09
CA VAL A 38 0.25 -24.15 0.05
C VAL A 38 -1.18 -23.88 -0.39
N ASP A 39 -1.59 -24.47 -1.51
CA ASP A 39 -2.94 -24.28 -2.08
C ASP A 39 -3.98 -25.12 -1.32
N GLN A 40 -4.14 -24.80 -0.04
CA GLN A 40 -5.08 -25.45 0.87
C GLN A 40 -5.68 -24.41 1.81
N LYS A 41 -6.95 -24.59 2.18
CA LYS A 41 -7.64 -23.74 3.15
C LYS A 41 -7.17 -24.08 4.57
N LEU A 42 -6.08 -23.45 5.01
CA LEU A 42 -5.46 -23.70 6.32
C LEU A 42 -5.73 -22.62 7.37
N VAL A 43 -6.38 -21.52 7.00
CA VAL A 43 -6.61 -20.36 7.88
C VAL A 43 -8.09 -20.03 7.91
N ASN A 44 -8.63 -19.80 9.10
CA ASN A 44 -9.94 -19.21 9.30
C ASN A 44 -9.78 -17.81 9.91
N ILE A 45 -10.15 -16.78 9.16
CA ILE A 45 -10.01 -15.38 9.60
C ILE A 45 -11.28 -14.95 10.33
N ARG A 46 -11.13 -14.41 11.54
CA ARG A 46 -12.24 -13.85 12.30
C ARG A 46 -12.56 -12.45 11.80
N VAL A 47 -13.78 -12.25 11.33
CA VAL A 47 -14.30 -10.92 10.97
C VAL A 47 -15.30 -10.49 12.03
N HIS A 48 -15.10 -9.31 12.62
CA HIS A 48 -16.07 -8.70 13.53
C HIS A 48 -16.10 -7.18 13.31
N LYS A 49 -17.23 -6.54 13.68
CA LYS A 49 -17.50 -5.12 13.40
C LYS A 49 -16.50 -4.16 14.03
N GLN A 50 -15.87 -4.58 15.13
CA GLN A 50 -14.87 -3.80 15.87
C GLN A 50 -13.44 -4.12 15.46
N SER A 51 -13.23 -4.87 14.37
CA SER A 51 -11.86 -5.10 13.89
C SER A 51 -11.22 -3.77 13.51
N ILE A 52 -9.89 -3.69 13.61
CA ILE A 52 -9.15 -2.49 13.21
C ILE A 52 -9.45 -2.16 11.75
N GLN A 53 -9.56 -3.17 10.88
CA GLN A 53 -9.92 -3.01 9.48
C GLN A 53 -11.31 -2.41 9.27
N ALA A 54 -12.27 -2.73 10.13
CA ALA A 54 -13.64 -2.20 10.04
C ALA A 54 -13.79 -0.80 10.66
N THR A 55 -12.93 -0.43 11.61
CA THR A 55 -13.09 0.79 12.42
C THR A 55 -12.00 1.84 12.18
N ALA A 56 -10.92 1.52 11.47
CA ALA A 56 -9.83 2.44 11.21
C ALA A 56 -10.30 3.64 10.39
N LYS A 57 -9.93 4.84 10.85
CA LYS A 57 -10.16 6.08 10.12
C LYS A 57 -9.23 6.15 8.90
N ASN A 58 -9.75 6.66 7.78
CA ASN A 58 -8.98 6.83 6.55
C ASN A 58 -7.66 7.57 6.76
N ASP A 59 -7.63 8.61 7.61
CA ASP A 59 -6.41 9.38 7.86
C ASP A 59 -5.31 8.54 8.55
N LEU A 60 -5.69 7.63 9.44
CA LEU A 60 -4.75 6.69 10.07
C LEU A 60 -4.22 5.69 9.03
N ILE A 61 -5.11 5.17 8.19
CA ILE A 61 -4.74 4.24 7.11
C ILE A 61 -3.74 4.91 6.16
N LEU A 62 -4.04 6.13 5.71
CA LEU A 62 -3.17 6.90 4.81
C LEU A 62 -1.83 7.25 5.45
N LYS A 63 -1.82 7.63 6.74
CA LYS A 63 -0.58 7.89 7.47
C LYS A 63 0.30 6.65 7.52
N ASN A 64 -0.25 5.49 7.90
CA ASN A 64 0.52 4.24 7.98
C ASN A 64 1.00 3.79 6.61
N TYR A 65 0.17 3.90 5.57
CA TYR A 65 0.62 3.62 4.21
C TYR A 65 1.70 4.59 3.72
N SER A 66 1.69 5.85 4.15
CA SER A 66 2.76 6.79 3.80
C SER A 66 4.11 6.30 4.34
N ILE A 67 4.15 5.79 5.58
CA ILE A 67 5.33 5.16 6.19
C ILE A 67 5.74 3.92 5.39
N VAL A 68 4.80 3.02 5.08
CA VAL A 68 5.06 1.82 4.27
C VAL A 68 5.67 2.17 2.92
N ILE A 69 5.11 3.16 2.23
CA ILE A 69 5.61 3.61 0.92
C ILE A 69 7.00 4.24 1.04
N GLU A 70 7.28 4.99 2.09
CA GLU A 70 8.61 5.54 2.34
C GLU A 70 9.64 4.44 2.58
N THR A 71 9.33 3.47 3.46
CA THR A 71 10.16 2.26 3.66
C THR A 71 10.41 1.57 2.32
N PHE A 72 9.38 1.52 1.48
CA PHE A 72 9.43 0.86 0.19
C PHE A 72 10.36 1.56 -0.80
N LEU A 73 10.31 2.88 -0.85
CA LEU A 73 11.15 3.69 -1.73
C LEU A 73 12.61 3.75 -1.29
N ASN A 74 12.87 3.54 -0.01
CA ASN A 74 14.22 3.56 0.59
C ASN A 74 14.95 2.21 0.51
N PHE A 75 14.34 1.17 -0.08
CA PHE A 75 15.01 -0.12 -0.23
C PHE A 75 16.22 -0.04 -1.16
N LYS A 76 17.31 -0.75 -0.81
CA LYS A 76 18.56 -0.73 -1.57
C LYS A 76 18.37 -1.31 -2.98
N ASN A 77 19.02 -0.72 -3.98
CA ASN A 77 18.98 -1.15 -5.39
C ASN A 77 17.59 -1.09 -6.05
N LEU A 78 16.70 -0.22 -5.58
CA LEU A 78 15.38 -0.04 -6.16
C LEU A 78 15.46 0.70 -7.52
N ASP A 79 15.20 -0.03 -8.61
CA ASP A 79 15.14 0.54 -9.95
C ASP A 79 13.87 1.36 -10.22
N ASN A 80 13.84 2.10 -11.33
CA ASN A 80 12.70 2.95 -11.70
C ASN A 80 11.42 2.12 -11.95
N LYS A 81 11.56 0.91 -12.48
CA LYS A 81 10.41 0.02 -12.72
C LYS A 81 9.69 -0.29 -11.41
N ASN A 82 10.44 -0.69 -10.38
CA ASN A 82 9.89 -1.01 -9.06
C ASN A 82 9.41 0.23 -8.31
N LYS A 83 10.08 1.39 -8.44
CA LYS A 83 9.54 2.67 -7.94
C LYS A 83 8.17 2.97 -8.55
N GLY A 84 8.02 2.76 -9.85
CA GLY A 84 6.73 2.93 -10.53
C GLY A 84 5.65 2.00 -9.99
N LEU A 85 5.97 0.73 -9.71
CA LEU A 85 5.04 -0.23 -9.11
C LEU A 85 4.62 0.18 -7.68
N ILE A 86 5.55 0.70 -6.88
CA ILE A 86 5.26 1.22 -5.53
C ILE A 86 4.31 2.42 -5.61
N TYR A 87 4.57 3.36 -6.53
CA TYR A 87 3.66 4.50 -6.73
C TYR A 87 2.30 4.09 -7.30
N GLU A 88 2.25 3.03 -8.12
CA GLU A 88 0.98 2.51 -8.62
C GLU A 88 0.16 1.89 -7.49
N TYR A 89 0.80 1.10 -6.62
CA TYR A 89 0.17 0.61 -5.41
C TYR A 89 -0.35 1.75 -4.53
N TYR A 90 0.46 2.80 -4.34
CA TYR A 90 0.06 3.96 -3.54
C TYR A 90 -1.08 4.76 -4.18
N PHE A 91 -1.10 4.88 -5.51
CA PHE A 91 -2.20 5.52 -6.24
C PHE A 91 -3.55 4.84 -5.93
N LEU A 92 -3.58 3.50 -5.90
CA LEU A 92 -4.79 2.75 -5.57
C LEU A 92 -5.24 2.92 -4.10
N ILE A 93 -4.27 3.03 -3.17
CA ILE A 93 -4.54 3.35 -1.76
C ILE A 93 -5.15 4.75 -1.65
N LEU A 94 -4.53 5.75 -2.28
CA LEU A 94 -5.03 7.13 -2.30
C LEU A 94 -6.42 7.22 -2.90
N TYR A 95 -6.69 6.51 -4.00
CA TYR A 95 -8.02 6.46 -4.60
C TYR A 95 -9.06 5.91 -3.62
N SER A 96 -8.68 4.92 -2.81
CA SER A 96 -9.58 4.23 -1.89
C SER A 96 -9.93 5.08 -0.67
N TYR A 97 -8.92 5.74 -0.08
CA TYR A 97 -9.02 6.36 1.24
C TYR A 97 -8.89 7.89 1.27
N SER A 98 -8.16 8.49 0.32
CA SER A 98 -7.98 9.95 0.29
C SER A 98 -9.28 10.67 -0.06
N LYS A 99 -9.43 11.88 0.50
CA LYS A 99 -10.48 12.84 0.12
C LYS A 99 -9.93 13.97 -0.75
N ASN A 100 -8.62 14.01 -0.97
CA ASN A 100 -7.93 15.12 -1.63
C ASN A 100 -7.46 14.71 -3.03
N PRO A 101 -8.03 15.30 -4.12
CA PRO A 101 -7.66 14.95 -5.49
C PRO A 101 -6.20 15.31 -5.82
N LYS A 102 -5.62 16.29 -5.13
CA LYS A 102 -4.23 16.69 -5.38
C LYS A 102 -3.25 15.56 -5.09
N ASP A 103 -3.47 14.80 -4.02
CA ASP A 103 -2.58 13.70 -3.64
C ASP A 103 -2.59 12.59 -4.68
N LEU A 104 -3.79 12.26 -5.17
CA LEU A 104 -3.98 11.25 -6.21
C LEU A 104 -3.33 11.66 -7.53
N ILE A 105 -3.53 12.92 -7.96
CA ILE A 105 -2.93 13.48 -9.18
C ILE A 105 -1.40 13.50 -9.06
N MET A 106 -0.87 13.95 -7.92
CA MET A 106 0.56 13.99 -7.69
C MET A 106 1.18 12.58 -7.71
N CYS A 107 0.51 11.58 -7.13
CA CYS A 107 0.95 10.19 -7.20
C CYS A 107 0.89 9.66 -8.64
N PHE A 108 -0.16 9.97 -9.40
CA PHE A 108 -0.27 9.59 -10.81
C PHE A 108 0.91 10.13 -11.65
N PHE A 109 1.32 11.38 -11.44
CA PHE A 109 2.52 11.91 -12.10
C PHE A 109 3.81 11.21 -11.67
N LYS A 110 3.90 10.70 -10.43
CA LYS A 110 5.03 9.86 -10.01
C LYS A 110 5.03 8.51 -10.74
N VAL A 111 3.86 7.88 -10.92
CA VAL A 111 3.74 6.65 -11.73
C VAL A 111 4.21 6.90 -13.16
N LEU A 112 3.73 7.97 -13.79
CA LEU A 112 4.18 8.40 -15.13
C LEU A 112 5.69 8.59 -15.20
N LYS A 113 6.27 9.31 -14.23
CA LYS A 113 7.71 9.62 -14.18
C LYS A 113 8.57 8.37 -14.10
N PHE A 114 8.20 7.41 -13.26
CA PHE A 114 9.05 6.24 -12.97
C PHE A 114 8.74 5.03 -13.85
N ASN A 115 7.48 4.86 -14.27
CA ASN A 115 7.06 3.73 -15.11
C ASN A 115 5.76 4.03 -15.88
N TYR A 116 5.83 4.92 -16.86
CA TYR A 116 4.67 5.31 -17.69
C TYR A 116 3.93 4.12 -18.34
N LYS A 117 4.61 3.00 -18.58
CA LYS A 117 4.02 1.80 -19.19
C LYS A 117 2.94 1.15 -18.32
N LEU A 118 2.91 1.45 -17.02
CA LEU A 118 1.82 0.99 -16.13
C LEU A 118 0.52 1.73 -16.39
N ILE A 119 0.58 2.97 -16.89
CA ILE A 119 -0.60 3.80 -17.10
C ILE A 119 -1.46 3.22 -18.22
N ASN A 120 -2.73 3.03 -17.91
CA ASN A 120 -3.75 2.55 -18.82
C ASN A 120 -5.08 3.26 -18.56
N PHE A 121 -6.10 2.92 -19.35
CA PHE A 121 -7.42 3.54 -19.28
C PHE A 121 -8.04 3.52 -17.86
N LYS A 122 -7.75 2.48 -17.05
CA LYS A 122 -8.24 2.40 -15.66
C LYS A 122 -7.77 3.57 -14.82
N HIS A 123 -6.53 4.03 -14.98
CA HIS A 123 -5.99 5.12 -14.17
C HIS A 123 -6.70 6.44 -14.48
N ILE A 124 -6.90 6.71 -15.76
CA ILE A 124 -7.62 7.90 -16.25
C ILE A 124 -9.07 7.85 -15.75
N TYR A 125 -9.73 6.70 -15.89
CA TYR A 125 -11.08 6.49 -15.38
C TYR A 125 -11.17 6.73 -13.86
N LEU A 126 -10.21 6.20 -13.08
CA LEU A 126 -10.17 6.38 -11.63
C LEU A 126 -9.95 7.86 -11.25
N LEU A 127 -9.06 8.57 -11.93
CA LEU A 127 -8.86 10.01 -11.74
C LEU A 127 -10.15 10.80 -11.98
N ILE A 128 -10.84 10.55 -13.11
CA ILE A 128 -12.10 11.22 -13.44
C ILE A 128 -13.17 10.91 -12.39
N LYS A 129 -13.33 9.63 -12.01
CA LYS A 129 -14.33 9.19 -11.03
C LYS A 129 -14.06 9.67 -9.62
N PHE A 130 -12.82 10.02 -9.29
CA PHE A 130 -12.45 10.49 -7.96
C PHE A 130 -13.07 11.86 -7.63
N PHE A 131 -13.17 12.76 -8.60
CA PHE A 131 -13.77 14.09 -8.42
C PHE A 131 -15.23 14.07 -7.95
N PRO A 132 -16.19 13.40 -8.63
CA PRO A 132 -17.57 13.35 -8.18
C PRO A 132 -17.74 12.62 -6.84
N ARG A 133 -16.88 11.63 -6.54
CA ARG A 133 -16.90 10.89 -5.26
C ARG A 133 -16.63 11.79 -4.05
N ASN A 134 -15.74 12.78 -4.19
CA ASN A 134 -15.40 13.68 -3.10
C ASN A 134 -16.43 14.79 -2.88
N ILE A 135 -17.21 15.14 -3.91
CA ILE A 135 -18.32 16.09 -3.80
C ILE A 135 -19.46 15.46 -2.97
N LEU A 136 -19.78 14.19 -3.23
CA LEU A 136 -20.86 13.48 -2.52
C LEU A 136 -20.50 13.19 -1.05
N LYS A 137 -19.23 12.89 -0.74
CA LYS A 137 -18.75 12.64 0.64
C LYS A 137 -18.55 13.89 1.50
N LYS A 138 -18.72 15.10 0.94
CA LYS A 138 -18.66 16.36 1.70
C LYS A 138 -19.99 16.72 2.38
N ASN A 139 -21.06 16.01 2.04
CA ASN A 139 -22.42 16.24 2.53
C ASN A 139 -22.88 15.23 3.60
N GLU A 140 -21.95 14.39 4.10
CA GLU A 140 -22.10 13.48 5.25
C GLU A 140 -21.11 13.87 6.34
#